data_AF-A0A0L6WXV3-F1
#
_entry.id   AF-A0A0L6WXV3-F1
#
_cell.length_a   1.000
_cell.length_b   1.000
_cell.length_c   1.000
_cell.angle_alpha   90.00
_cell.angle_beta   90.00
_cell.angle_gamma   90.00
#
_symmetry.space_group_name_H-M   'P 1'
#
loop_
_entity.id
_entity.type
_entity.pdbx_description
1 polymer ?
#
loop_
_entity_poly.entity_id
_entity_poly.type
_entity_poly.pdbx_seq_one_letter_code
_entity_poly.pdbx_strand_id
1 'polypeptide(L)'
;MDIVCYLDCLEVKEEYRMMKTISECTAQQWCHISETAVPTVSYIINLILLVILETECQACGFEVLLLPKFHCELNFIEQCWGHAKCVYHMYPPSSKEEDLEVNVKMALAAVPLLTMQCYTICSQQFMYTYHCGLDGKQVTWTCKKYQGHHVLPNSLMMELEKENI
;
A
#
# COMPACT_ATOMS: atom_id res chain seq x y z
N MET A 1 -15.98 -11.40 -9.84
CA MET A 1 -17.14 -11.63 -8.96
C MET A 1 -17.56 -10.27 -8.40
N ASP A 2 -18.79 -9.81 -8.63
CA ASP A 2 -19.27 -8.52 -8.10
C ASP A 2 -19.62 -8.64 -6.60
N ILE A 3 -19.57 -7.54 -5.83
CA ILE A 3 -19.85 -7.49 -4.39
C ILE A 3 -21.24 -8.04 -4.08
N VAL A 4 -22.21 -7.81 -4.97
CA VAL A 4 -23.56 -8.38 -4.83
C VAL A 4 -23.51 -9.90 -4.95
N CYS A 5 -22.77 -10.45 -5.91
CA CYS A 5 -22.62 -11.89 -6.09
C CYS A 5 -21.88 -12.54 -4.91
N TYR A 6 -20.84 -11.87 -4.38
CA TYR A 6 -20.10 -12.35 -3.20
C TYR A 6 -20.99 -12.37 -1.94
N LEU A 7 -21.72 -11.29 -1.68
CA LEU A 7 -22.68 -11.22 -0.57
C LEU A 7 -23.85 -12.19 -0.74
N ASP A 8 -24.11 -12.66 -1.97
CA ASP A 8 -25.17 -13.62 -2.25
C ASP A 8 -24.75 -15.08 -2.03
N CYS A 9 -23.45 -15.36 -1.87
CA CYS A 9 -22.89 -16.68 -1.57
C CYS A 9 -23.45 -17.24 -0.26
N LEU A 10 -23.84 -18.51 -0.26
CA LEU A 10 -24.45 -19.19 0.89
C LEU A 10 -23.57 -19.13 2.14
N GLU A 11 -22.27 -19.35 1.98
CA GLU A 11 -21.27 -19.31 3.07
C GLU A 11 -21.24 -17.92 3.74
N VAL A 12 -21.19 -16.85 2.93
CA VAL A 12 -21.18 -15.46 3.39
C VAL A 12 -22.52 -15.08 4.04
N LYS A 13 -23.64 -15.53 3.48
CA LYS A 13 -24.97 -15.30 4.06
C LYS A 13 -25.15 -15.95 5.42
N GLU A 14 -24.65 -17.18 5.59
CA GLU A 14 -24.72 -17.90 6.86
C GLU A 14 -23.82 -17.24 7.91
N GLU A 15 -22.60 -16.87 7.54
CA GLU A 15 -21.64 -16.21 8.43
C GLU A 15 -22.18 -14.87 8.97
N TYR A 16 -22.72 -14.03 8.08
CA TYR A 16 -23.22 -12.70 8.44
C TYR A 16 -24.74 -12.66 8.73
N ARG A 17 -25.40 -13.83 8.79
CA ARG A 17 -26.86 -13.98 9.03
C ARG A 17 -27.73 -13.11 8.11
N MET A 18 -27.35 -13.04 6.84
CA MET A 18 -28.05 -12.24 5.85
C MET A 18 -29.27 -13.00 5.35
N MET A 19 -30.46 -12.55 5.72
CA MET A 19 -31.71 -13.25 5.37
C MET A 19 -32.19 -13.00 3.94
N LYS A 20 -31.63 -12.02 3.23
CA LYS A 20 -32.07 -11.62 1.89
C LYS A 20 -30.88 -11.24 1.01
N THR A 21 -31.00 -11.51 -0.28
CA THR A 21 -30.12 -10.97 -1.32
C THR A 21 -30.16 -9.45 -1.26
N ILE A 22 -28.99 -8.84 -1.23
CA ILE A 22 -28.84 -7.39 -1.13
C ILE A 22 -28.83 -6.79 -2.52
N SER A 23 -29.52 -5.65 -2.69
CA SER A 23 -29.51 -4.95 -3.97
C SER A 23 -28.18 -4.21 -4.18
N GLU A 24 -27.74 -4.07 -5.42
CA GLU A 24 -26.52 -3.35 -5.79
C GLU A 24 -26.48 -1.93 -5.20
N CYS A 25 -27.61 -1.22 -5.24
CA CYS A 25 -27.76 0.11 -4.65
C CYS A 25 -27.50 0.12 -3.12
N THR A 26 -27.94 -0.92 -2.41
CA THR A 26 -27.69 -1.07 -0.96
C THR A 26 -26.22 -1.39 -0.67
N ALA A 27 -25.60 -2.25 -1.49
CA ALA A 27 -24.17 -2.57 -1.35
C ALA A 27 -23.30 -1.33 -1.63
N GLN A 28 -23.60 -0.55 -2.67
CA GLN A 28 -22.93 0.71 -2.99
C GLN A 28 -23.10 1.75 -1.87
N GLN A 29 -24.29 1.84 -1.29
CA GLN A 29 -24.55 2.74 -0.16
C GLN A 29 -23.74 2.35 1.09
N TRP A 30 -23.53 1.06 1.33
CA TRP A 30 -22.64 0.60 2.41
C TRP A 30 -21.18 0.97 2.15
N CYS A 31 -20.71 0.81 0.91
CA CYS A 31 -19.36 1.24 0.51
C CYS A 31 -19.14 2.76 0.70
N HIS A 32 -20.16 3.60 0.50
CA HIS A 32 -20.05 5.04 0.75
C HIS A 32 -20.13 5.42 2.24
N ILE A 33 -20.81 4.63 3.07
CA ILE A 33 -20.96 4.88 4.51
C ILE A 33 -19.67 4.53 5.29
N SER A 34 -18.71 3.81 4.70
CA SER A 34 -17.47 3.38 5.37
C SER A 34 -16.57 4.51 5.88
N GLU A 35 -16.80 5.75 5.44
CA GLU A 35 -16.11 6.95 5.93
C GLU A 35 -16.72 7.54 7.23
N THR A 36 -17.94 7.17 7.60
CA THR A 36 -18.71 7.88 8.67
C THR A 36 -19.33 6.99 9.74
N ALA A 37 -19.27 5.66 9.66
CA ALA A 37 -19.95 4.77 10.60
C ALA A 37 -19.05 3.77 11.36
N VAL A 38 -19.56 3.38 12.53
CA VAL A 38 -19.10 2.45 13.57
C VAL A 38 -18.00 1.45 13.13
N PRO A 39 -16.91 1.27 13.93
CA PRO A 39 -15.73 0.48 13.55
C PRO A 39 -16.00 -0.92 13.00
N THR A 40 -17.06 -1.58 13.47
CA THR A 40 -17.43 -2.94 13.06
C THR A 40 -17.96 -3.04 11.63
N VAL A 41 -18.77 -2.09 11.16
CA VAL A 41 -19.33 -2.16 9.79
C VAL A 41 -18.27 -1.78 8.75
N SER A 42 -17.45 -0.77 9.04
CA SER A 42 -16.32 -0.39 8.20
C SER A 42 -15.27 -1.51 8.12
N TYR A 43 -15.00 -2.22 9.22
CA TYR A 43 -14.09 -3.37 9.23
C TYR A 43 -14.61 -4.53 8.36
N ILE A 44 -15.90 -4.87 8.48
CA ILE A 44 -16.52 -5.94 7.67
C ILE A 44 -16.47 -5.61 6.18
N ILE A 45 -16.78 -4.37 5.78
CA ILE A 45 -16.73 -3.96 4.36
C ILE A 45 -15.29 -4.01 3.83
N ASN A 46 -14.32 -3.51 4.59
CA ASN A 46 -12.91 -3.59 4.19
C ASN A 46 -12.43 -5.05 4.05
N LEU A 47 -12.86 -5.94 4.96
CA LEU A 47 -12.53 -7.36 4.91
C LEU A 47 -13.14 -8.04 3.67
N ILE A 48 -14.39 -7.74 3.35
CA ILE A 48 -15.09 -8.28 2.18
C ILE A 48 -14.44 -7.79 0.88
N LEU A 49 -14.18 -6.48 0.78
CA LEU A 49 -13.53 -5.91 -0.41
C LEU A 49 -12.15 -6.52 -0.63
N LEU A 50 -11.41 -6.74 0.46
CA LEU A 50 -10.10 -7.37 0.44
C LEU A 50 -10.17 -8.82 -0.08
N VAL A 51 -11.09 -9.62 0.44
CA VAL A 51 -11.27 -11.03 0.02
C VAL A 51 -11.66 -11.12 -1.46
N ILE A 52 -12.55 -10.25 -1.93
CA ILE A 52 -12.94 -10.22 -3.35
C ILE A 52 -11.74 -9.88 -4.23
N LEU A 53 -10.96 -8.85 -3.86
CA LEU A 53 -9.78 -8.45 -4.62
C LEU A 53 -8.76 -9.59 -4.69
N GLU A 54 -8.45 -10.22 -3.56
CA GLU A 54 -7.53 -11.36 -3.50
C GLU A 54 -8.00 -12.52 -4.38
N THR A 55 -9.28 -12.86 -4.31
CA THR A 55 -9.85 -13.98 -5.08
C THR A 55 -9.77 -13.72 -6.59
N GLU A 56 -10.13 -12.52 -7.05
CA GLU A 56 -10.08 -12.16 -8.46
C GLU A 56 -8.65 -12.07 -8.99
N CYS A 57 -7.74 -11.51 -8.19
CA CYS A 57 -6.32 -11.46 -8.54
C CYS A 57 -5.73 -12.87 -8.64
N GLN A 58 -6.04 -13.75 -7.68
CA GLN A 58 -5.61 -15.16 -7.71
C GLN A 58 -6.18 -15.92 -8.91
N ALA A 59 -7.44 -15.69 -9.26
CA ALA A 59 -8.05 -16.27 -10.46
C ALA A 59 -7.34 -15.84 -11.76
N CYS A 60 -6.76 -14.64 -11.76
CA CYS A 60 -5.94 -14.12 -12.85
C CYS A 60 -4.45 -14.52 -12.74
N GLY A 61 -4.04 -15.26 -11.71
CA GLY A 61 -2.65 -15.68 -11.48
C GLY A 61 -1.75 -14.63 -10.82
N PHE A 62 -2.33 -13.60 -10.21
CA PHE A 62 -1.61 -12.56 -9.48
C PHE A 62 -1.68 -12.77 -7.97
N GLU A 63 -0.54 -12.54 -7.30
CA GLU A 63 -0.46 -12.49 -5.84
C GLU A 63 -0.69 -11.04 -5.37
N VAL A 64 -1.53 -10.86 -4.36
CA VAL A 64 -1.84 -9.54 -3.79
C VAL A 64 -0.95 -9.29 -2.57
N LEU A 65 -0.20 -8.21 -2.60
CA LEU A 65 0.58 -7.74 -1.46
C LEU A 65 -0.22 -6.70 -0.67
N LEU A 66 -0.55 -7.01 0.59
CA LEU A 66 -1.22 -6.07 1.47
C LEU A 66 -0.22 -5.24 2.26
N LEU A 67 -0.37 -3.92 2.16
CA LEU A 67 0.46 -2.96 2.87
C LEU A 67 -0.32 -2.32 4.03
N PRO A 68 0.29 -2.17 5.21
CA PRO A 68 -0.33 -1.49 6.33
C PRO A 68 -0.78 -0.07 5.98
N LYS A 69 -1.96 0.32 6.45
CA LYS A 69 -2.48 1.68 6.28
C LYS A 69 -1.60 2.69 7.02
N PHE A 70 -1.33 3.83 6.40
CA PHE A 70 -0.47 4.92 6.91
C PHE A 70 1.04 4.63 6.97
N HIS A 71 1.50 3.57 6.31
CA HIS A 71 2.91 3.22 6.19
C HIS A 71 3.39 3.37 4.74
N CYS A 72 3.43 4.60 4.22
CA CYS A 72 3.82 4.86 2.83
C CYS A 72 5.28 4.50 2.53
N GLU A 73 6.13 4.42 3.56
CA GLU A 73 7.51 3.93 3.48
C GLU A 73 7.62 2.45 3.06
N LEU A 74 6.57 1.66 3.29
CA LEU A 74 6.49 0.26 2.87
C LEU A 74 6.06 0.11 1.41
N ASN A 75 5.55 1.17 0.79
CA ASN A 75 5.13 1.17 -0.61
C ASN A 75 6.20 1.82 -1.50
N PHE A 76 7.12 1.03 -2.06
CA PHE A 76 8.23 1.56 -2.85
C PHE A 76 7.78 2.40 -4.07
N ILE A 77 6.55 2.21 -4.57
CA ILE A 77 6.01 3.00 -5.68
C ILE A 77 5.90 4.48 -5.31
N GLU A 78 5.70 4.82 -4.03
CA GLU A 78 5.66 6.22 -3.55
C GLU A 78 6.99 6.92 -3.79
N GLN A 79 8.11 6.19 -3.65
CA GLN A 79 9.44 6.71 -3.96
C GLN A 79 9.65 6.87 -5.47
N CYS A 80 9.15 5.93 -6.28
CA CYS A 80 9.13 6.08 -7.74
C CYS A 80 8.34 7.33 -8.17
N TRP A 81 7.16 7.55 -7.58
CA TRP A 81 6.36 8.76 -7.81
C TRP A 81 7.06 10.02 -7.34
N GLY A 82 7.75 9.98 -6.19
CA GLY A 82 8.60 11.08 -5.72
C GLY A 82 9.67 11.45 -6.73
N HIS A 83 10.40 10.45 -7.23
CA HIS A 83 11.43 10.63 -8.26
C HIS A 83 10.85 11.21 -9.56
N ALA A 84 9.76 10.62 -10.06
CA ALA A 84 9.09 11.08 -11.27
C ALA A 84 8.60 12.53 -11.11
N LYS A 85 8.03 12.90 -9.95
CA LYS A 85 7.63 14.29 -9.67
C LYS A 85 8.83 15.25 -9.67
N CYS A 86 9.97 14.86 -9.10
CA CYS A 86 11.19 15.66 -9.18
C CYS A 86 11.64 15.88 -10.63
N VAL A 87 11.59 14.84 -11.47
CA VAL A 87 11.89 14.96 -12.91
C VAL A 87 10.90 15.86 -13.61
N TYR A 88 9.61 15.68 -13.34
CA TYR A 88 8.54 16.46 -13.93
C TYR A 88 8.67 17.95 -13.64
N HIS A 89 9.10 18.34 -12.43
CA HIS A 89 9.33 19.74 -12.08
C HIS A 89 10.47 20.41 -12.87
N MET A 90 11.30 19.65 -13.58
CA MET A 90 12.32 20.20 -14.49
C MET A 90 11.76 20.53 -15.88
N TYR A 91 10.55 20.07 -16.22
CA TYR A 91 9.92 20.36 -17.51
C TYR A 91 9.31 21.77 -17.54
N PRO A 92 9.18 22.38 -18.73
CA PRO A 92 8.53 23.67 -18.85
C PRO A 92 7.07 23.59 -18.37
N PRO A 93 6.57 24.63 -17.67
CA PRO A 93 5.18 24.68 -17.28
C PRO A 93 4.30 24.78 -18.53
N SER A 94 3.25 23.95 -18.59
CA SER A 94 2.21 24.02 -19.60
C SER A 94 0.83 23.94 -18.94
N SER A 95 -0.17 24.53 -19.58
CA SER A 95 -1.58 24.41 -19.21
C SER A 95 -2.36 23.48 -20.14
N LYS A 96 -1.71 22.94 -21.18
CA LYS A 96 -2.33 22.05 -22.16
C LYS A 96 -2.24 20.61 -21.70
N GLU A 97 -3.36 19.91 -21.70
CA GLU A 97 -3.44 18.51 -21.25
C GLU A 97 -2.49 17.60 -22.04
N GLU A 98 -2.33 17.84 -23.35
CA GLU A 98 -1.47 17.03 -24.20
C GLU A 98 0.01 17.13 -23.78
N ASP A 99 0.46 18.35 -23.44
CA ASP A 99 1.82 18.58 -22.95
C ASP A 99 2.01 17.95 -21.56
N LEU A 100 1.00 18.06 -20.68
CA LEU A 100 1.03 17.47 -19.34
C LEU A 100 1.12 15.93 -19.41
N GLU A 101 0.34 15.30 -20.28
CA GLU A 101 0.34 13.84 -20.46
C GLU A 101 1.69 13.33 -20.95
N VAL A 102 2.27 13.99 -21.97
CA VAL A 102 3.60 13.65 -22.50
C VAL A 102 4.66 13.81 -21.42
N ASN A 103 4.63 14.91 -20.67
CA ASN A 103 5.57 15.18 -19.59
C ASN A 103 5.46 14.14 -18.48
N VAL A 104 4.26 13.73 -18.06
CA VAL A 104 4.07 12.68 -17.03
C VAL A 104 4.63 11.35 -17.52
N LYS A 105 4.35 10.94 -18.76
CA LYS A 105 4.89 9.70 -19.33
C LYS A 105 6.41 9.71 -19.40
N MET A 106 7.00 10.83 -19.81
CA MET A 106 8.46 10.99 -19.85
C MET A 106 9.09 10.96 -18.46
N ALA A 107 8.49 11.65 -17.48
CA ALA A 107 8.96 11.64 -16.10
C ALA A 107 8.92 10.24 -15.46
N LEU A 108 7.85 9.48 -15.71
CA LEU A 108 7.72 8.10 -15.24
C LEU A 108 8.76 7.17 -15.90
N ALA A 109 8.97 7.32 -17.21
CA ALA A 109 9.98 6.55 -17.94
C ALA A 109 11.43 6.90 -17.53
N ALA A 110 11.64 8.09 -16.96
CA ALA A 110 12.97 8.54 -16.51
C ALA A 110 13.43 7.88 -15.20
N VAL A 111 12.54 7.22 -14.45
CA VAL A 111 12.92 6.52 -13.22
C VAL A 111 13.82 5.32 -13.57
N PRO A 112 15.09 5.27 -13.15
CA PRO A 112 15.98 4.18 -13.51
C PRO A 112 15.58 2.86 -12.82
N LEU A 113 15.71 1.74 -13.53
CA LEU A 113 15.41 0.40 -12.97
C LEU A 113 16.20 0.10 -11.69
N LEU A 114 17.50 0.44 -11.67
CA LEU A 114 18.35 0.26 -10.48
C LEU A 114 17.80 1.03 -9.28
N THR A 115 17.28 2.23 -9.51
CA THR A 115 16.66 3.04 -8.46
C THR A 115 15.40 2.38 -7.92
N MET A 116 14.55 1.81 -8.79
CA MET A 116 13.35 1.05 -8.36
C MET A 116 13.72 -0.16 -7.51
N GLN A 117 14.79 -0.88 -7.88
CA GLN A 117 15.32 -2.00 -7.09
C GLN A 117 15.80 -1.54 -5.72
N CYS A 118 16.55 -0.44 -5.66
CA CYS A 118 16.99 0.17 -4.39
C CYS A 118 15.80 0.57 -3.51
N TYR A 119 14.73 1.14 -4.08
CA TYR A 119 13.52 1.49 -3.32
C TYR A 119 12.81 0.25 -2.79
N THR A 120 12.74 -0.83 -3.57
CA THR A 120 12.15 -2.11 -3.13
C THR A 120 12.93 -2.69 -1.95
N ILE A 121 14.26 -2.70 -2.04
CA ILE A 121 15.14 -3.17 -0.95
C ILE A 121 14.96 -2.31 0.30
N CYS A 122 14.86 -0.99 0.14
CA CYS A 122 14.61 -0.07 1.24
C CYS A 122 13.29 -0.41 1.96
N SER A 123 12.18 -0.54 1.22
CA SER A 123 10.88 -0.91 1.82
C SER A 123 10.91 -2.27 2.53
N GLN A 124 11.67 -3.24 2.01
CA GLN A 124 11.88 -4.53 2.69
C GLN A 124 12.65 -4.38 4.01
N GLN A 125 13.67 -3.51 4.06
CA GLN A 125 14.39 -3.22 5.30
C GLN A 125 13.47 -2.56 6.34
N PHE A 126 12.64 -1.59 5.92
CA PHE A 126 11.62 -0.99 6.79
C PHE A 126 10.65 -2.06 7.33
N MET A 127 10.19 -2.98 6.48
CA MET A 127 9.33 -4.08 6.90
C MET A 127 10.01 -4.96 7.94
N TYR A 128 11.27 -5.35 7.70
CA TYR A 128 12.06 -6.17 8.62
C TYR A 128 12.27 -5.47 9.97
N THR A 129 12.60 -4.18 9.99
CA THR A 129 12.77 -3.43 11.23
C THR A 129 11.47 -3.33 12.03
N TYR A 130 10.32 -3.17 11.36
CA TYR A 130 9.02 -3.17 12.04
C TYR A 130 8.71 -4.55 12.63
N HIS A 131 9.06 -5.64 11.92
CA HIS A 131 8.95 -6.99 12.47
C HIS A 131 9.83 -7.20 13.71
N CYS A 132 10.96 -6.51 13.82
CA CYS A 132 11.79 -6.50 15.02
C CYS A 132 11.24 -5.61 16.14
N GLY A 133 10.13 -4.90 15.92
CA GLY A 133 9.48 -4.04 16.91
C GLY A 133 10.08 -2.63 17.04
N LEU A 134 10.84 -2.16 16.04
CA LEU A 134 11.41 -0.80 16.06
C LEU A 134 10.35 0.26 15.74
N ASP A 135 10.44 1.42 16.40
CA ASP A 135 9.60 2.58 16.11
C ASP A 135 10.09 3.32 14.84
N GLY A 136 9.21 4.08 14.18
CA GLY A 136 9.51 4.74 12.90
C GLY A 136 10.75 5.65 12.93
N LYS A 137 11.06 6.28 14.07
CA LYS A 137 12.30 7.05 14.25
C LYS A 137 13.54 6.18 14.23
N GLN A 138 13.51 5.07 14.98
CA GLN A 138 14.58 4.08 15.05
C GLN A 138 14.78 3.41 13.70
N VAL A 139 13.70 3.07 13.00
CA VAL A 139 13.75 2.53 11.64
C VAL A 139 14.45 3.50 10.70
N THR A 140 14.02 4.77 10.68
CA THR A 140 14.61 5.79 9.80
C THR A 140 16.11 5.96 10.04
N TRP A 141 16.54 5.96 11.30
CA TRP A 141 17.96 6.00 11.64
C TRP A 141 18.69 4.73 11.18
N THR A 142 18.12 3.56 11.44
CA THR A 142 18.70 2.26 11.09
C THR A 142 18.90 2.12 9.58
N CYS A 143 17.87 2.43 8.78
CA CYS A 143 17.95 2.41 7.33
C CYS A 143 18.97 3.40 6.78
N LYS A 144 19.20 4.54 7.46
CA LYS A 144 20.27 5.49 7.10
C LYS A 144 21.66 5.00 7.49
N LYS A 145 21.78 4.34 8.65
CA LYS A 145 23.06 3.85 9.17
C LYS A 145 23.57 2.66 8.37
N TYR A 146 22.69 1.75 7.98
CA TYR A 146 23.03 0.50 7.30
C TYR A 146 22.61 0.49 5.82
N GLN A 147 22.78 1.62 5.14
CA GLN A 147 22.57 1.75 3.69
C GLN A 147 23.50 0.79 2.94
N GLY A 148 22.98 -0.37 2.54
CA GLY A 148 23.73 -1.42 1.81
C GLY A 148 23.87 -2.76 2.54
N HIS A 149 23.48 -2.87 3.81
CA HIS A 149 23.43 -4.17 4.48
C HIS A 149 22.04 -4.78 4.36
N HIS A 150 21.97 -6.01 3.86
CA HIS A 150 20.70 -6.75 3.76
C HIS A 150 20.22 -7.34 5.09
N VAL A 151 21.07 -7.34 6.12
CA VAL A 151 20.77 -7.90 7.45
C VAL A 151 21.20 -6.91 8.51
N LEU A 152 20.33 -6.66 9.49
CA LEU A 152 20.65 -5.83 10.64
C LEU A 152 21.53 -6.61 11.62
N PRO A 153 22.55 -5.97 12.22
CA PRO A 153 23.39 -6.63 13.18
C PRO A 153 22.66 -6.90 14.48
N ASN A 154 23.04 -7.98 15.19
CA ASN A 154 22.48 -8.30 16.51
C ASN A 154 22.78 -7.22 17.57
N SER A 155 23.76 -6.35 17.32
CA SER A 155 24.10 -5.19 18.18
C SER A 155 23.15 -4.00 18.03
N LEU A 156 22.20 -4.03 17.10
CA LEU A 156 21.36 -2.89 16.74
C LEU A 156 20.68 -2.22 17.94
N MET A 157 20.09 -2.99 18.85
CA MET A 157 19.38 -2.45 20.01
C MET A 157 20.34 -1.68 20.94
N MET A 158 21.57 -2.18 21.13
CA MET A 158 22.59 -1.49 21.92
C MET A 158 23.06 -0.19 21.25
N GLU A 159 23.10 -0.17 19.92
CA GLU A 159 23.46 1.03 19.15
C GLU A 159 22.35 2.09 19.21
N LEU A 160 21.08 1.68 19.13
CA LEU A 160 19.93 2.58 19.30
C LEU A 160 19.90 3.21 20.70
N GLU A 161 20.12 2.41 21.75
CA GLU A 161 20.20 2.90 23.14
C GLU A 161 21.35 3.90 23.31
N LYS A 162 22.51 3.62 22.72
CA LYS A 162 23.70 4.49 22.79
C LYS A 162 23.46 5.85 22.11
N GLU A 163 22.76 5.86 20.98
CA GLU A 163 22.44 7.07 20.24
C GLU A 163 21.19 7.79 20.79
N ASN A 164 20.53 7.21 21.80
CA ASN A 164 19.33 7.73 22.46
C ASN A 164 18.18 8.01 21.47
N ILE A 165 17.96 7.05 20.55
CA ILE A 165 16.95 7.10 19.46
C ILE A 165 15.77 6.18 19.75
#